data_AF-A0A924TRK9-F1
#
_entry.id   AF-A0A924TRK9-F1
#
_cell.length_a   1.000
_cell.length_b   1.000
_cell.length_c   1.000
_cell.angle_alpha   90.00
_cell.angle_beta   90.00
_cell.angle_gamma   90.00
#
_symmetry.space_group_name_H-M   'P 1'
#
loop_
_entity.id
_entity.type
_entity.pdbx_description
1 polymer ?
#
loop_
_entity_poly.entity_id
_entity_poly.type
_entity_poly.pdbx_seq_one_letter_code
_entity_poly.pdbx_strand_id
1 'polypeptide(L)'
;TPVLYQAGASPRGLAFAARHAECVFMNGGPSAAGGIARLRALGGRPKKVFVGATLVLGRTDAEAADKLADYRAHSSTEGALAHAAASLGIDFNRFGPDEPITAESNAIQSNVTAMARAMGGVLTRRGLENQFILGSRQQPIVGSAATVAEALIAAAAESGCDGFNLSRTVFPECLEDVVDLLVPALQERGAYKTAYAPGTYREKLFGPKARYLAV
;
A
#
# COMPACT_ATOMS: atom_id res chain seq x y z
N THR A 1 -9.32 -16.99 18.83
CA THR A 1 -8.40 -15.99 18.24
C THR A 1 -8.90 -15.55 16.87
N PRO A 2 -9.18 -14.24 16.66
CA PRO A 2 -9.48 -13.70 15.33
C PRO A 2 -8.26 -13.79 14.40
N VAL A 3 -8.42 -13.57 13.10
CA VAL A 3 -7.27 -13.51 12.17
C VAL A 3 -6.39 -12.31 12.57
N LEU A 4 -5.10 -12.56 12.74
CA LEU A 4 -4.18 -11.55 13.29
C LEU A 4 -3.45 -10.81 12.17
N TYR A 5 -3.78 -9.53 12.02
CA TYR A 5 -3.04 -8.58 11.19
C TYR A 5 -1.98 -7.84 12.00
N GLN A 6 -0.86 -7.53 11.37
CA GLN A 6 0.21 -6.70 11.93
C GLN A 6 0.72 -5.73 10.86
N ALA A 7 1.04 -4.50 11.24
CA ALA A 7 1.71 -3.53 10.38
C ALA A 7 2.99 -3.03 11.05
N GLY A 8 4.14 -3.18 10.39
CA GLY A 8 5.41 -2.73 10.93
C GLY A 8 6.60 -3.21 10.09
N ALA A 9 7.36 -2.26 9.54
CA ALA A 9 8.52 -2.56 8.69
C ALA A 9 9.86 -2.50 9.43
N SER A 10 9.89 -2.05 10.70
CA SER A 10 11.12 -2.02 11.50
C SER A 10 11.60 -3.43 11.84
N PRO A 11 12.91 -3.65 12.12
CA PRO A 11 13.41 -4.97 12.51
C PRO A 11 12.65 -5.59 13.69
N ARG A 12 12.31 -4.78 14.70
CA ARG A 12 11.48 -5.20 15.84
C ARG A 12 10.06 -5.53 15.42
N GLY A 13 9.46 -4.73 14.52
CA GLY A 13 8.13 -4.98 13.95
C GLY A 13 8.07 -6.29 13.17
N LEU A 14 9.06 -6.54 12.30
CA LEU A 14 9.17 -7.78 11.54
C LEU A 14 9.36 -9.00 12.45
N ALA A 15 10.19 -8.91 13.49
CA ALA A 15 10.34 -9.98 14.47
C ALA A 15 9.04 -10.26 15.26
N PHE A 16 8.28 -9.22 15.60
CA PHE A 16 6.97 -9.35 16.23
C PHE A 16 5.96 -9.99 15.27
N ALA A 17 5.92 -9.54 14.01
CA ALA A 17 5.07 -10.09 12.97
C ALA A 17 5.40 -11.56 12.69
N ALA A 18 6.69 -11.92 12.64
CA ALA A 18 7.16 -13.30 12.45
C ALA A 18 6.56 -14.26 13.50
N ARG A 19 6.46 -13.80 14.76
CA ARG A 19 5.86 -14.56 15.87
C ARG A 19 4.33 -14.55 15.87
N HIS A 20 3.71 -13.38 15.68
CA HIS A 20 2.30 -13.19 16.02
C HIS A 20 1.34 -13.03 14.84
N ALA A 21 1.83 -12.60 13.67
CA ALA A 21 0.96 -12.28 12.54
C ALA A 21 0.60 -13.51 11.71
N GLU A 22 -0.62 -13.51 11.22
CA GLU A 22 -1.06 -14.35 10.09
C GLU A 22 -1.03 -13.53 8.80
N CYS A 23 -1.39 -12.25 8.90
CA CYS A 23 -1.32 -11.31 7.79
C CYS A 23 -0.46 -10.11 8.16
N VAL A 24 0.40 -9.68 7.25
CA VAL A 24 1.27 -8.51 7.45
C VAL A 24 0.96 -7.47 6.40
N PHE A 25 0.71 -6.23 6.85
CA PHE A 25 0.60 -5.08 5.98
C PHE A 25 1.96 -4.39 5.86
N MET A 26 2.38 -4.13 4.63
CA MET A 26 3.58 -3.36 4.31
C MET A 26 3.25 -2.22 3.35
N ASN A 27 3.83 -1.05 3.62
CA ASN A 27 3.83 0.04 2.64
C ASN A 27 4.95 -0.21 1.61
N GLY A 28 4.72 0.13 0.33
CA GLY A 28 5.84 0.32 -0.60
C GLY A 28 5.74 -0.22 -2.02
N GLY A 29 4.62 -0.78 -2.50
CA GLY A 29 4.60 -1.36 -3.85
C GLY A 29 5.78 -2.32 -4.09
N PRO A 30 6.51 -2.24 -5.23
CA PRO A 30 7.74 -3.00 -5.48
C PRO A 30 8.80 -2.92 -4.38
N SER A 31 8.96 -1.77 -3.72
CA SER A 31 9.97 -1.57 -2.68
C SER A 31 9.74 -2.43 -1.42
N ALA A 32 8.57 -3.06 -1.28
CA ALA A 32 8.27 -3.99 -0.20
C ALA A 32 9.04 -5.33 -0.31
N ALA A 33 9.60 -5.67 -1.48
CA ALA A 33 10.25 -6.95 -1.75
C ALA A 33 11.29 -7.34 -0.67
N GLY A 34 12.17 -6.40 -0.32
CA GLY A 34 13.20 -6.63 0.70
C GLY A 34 12.62 -6.86 2.11
N GLY A 35 11.52 -6.18 2.45
CA GLY A 35 10.81 -6.38 3.71
C GLY A 35 10.11 -7.75 3.77
N ILE A 36 9.47 -8.15 2.67
CA ILE A 36 8.83 -9.45 2.51
C ILE A 36 9.86 -10.58 2.62
N ALA A 37 10.99 -10.46 1.93
CA ALA A 37 12.07 -11.45 2.00
C ALA A 37 12.62 -11.59 3.44
N ARG A 38 12.86 -10.48 4.14
CA ARG A 38 13.29 -10.49 5.54
C ARG A 38 12.26 -11.13 6.46
N LEU A 39 10.98 -10.80 6.31
CA LEU A 39 9.91 -11.42 7.08
C LEU A 39 9.87 -12.94 6.87
N ARG A 40 9.98 -13.40 5.63
CA ARG A 40 9.98 -14.83 5.29
C ARG A 40 11.20 -15.55 5.85
N ALA A 41 12.37 -14.92 5.82
CA ALA A 41 13.61 -15.47 6.38
C ALA A 41 13.56 -15.67 7.91
N LEU A 42 12.75 -14.89 8.63
CA LEU A 42 12.53 -15.09 10.08
C LEU A 42 11.70 -16.34 10.40
N GLY A 43 11.05 -16.95 9.40
CA GLY A 43 10.30 -18.19 9.55
C GLY A 43 8.99 -18.08 10.35
N GLY A 44 8.64 -19.19 11.00
CA GLY A 44 7.37 -19.39 11.70
C GLY A 44 6.25 -19.86 10.77
N ARG A 45 4.99 -19.74 11.25
CA ARG A 45 3.80 -20.12 10.48
C ARG A 45 3.71 -19.39 9.13
N PRO A 46 3.03 -19.97 8.12
CA PRO A 46 2.72 -19.31 6.86
C PRO A 46 2.03 -17.97 7.08
N LYS A 47 2.39 -16.96 6.27
CA LYS A 47 1.86 -15.60 6.38
C LYS A 47 1.43 -15.09 5.02
N LYS A 48 0.39 -14.25 5.01
CA LYS A 48 -0.03 -13.49 3.84
C LYS A 48 0.46 -12.06 3.96
N VAL A 49 1.18 -11.55 2.97
CA VAL A 49 1.63 -10.16 2.96
C VAL A 49 0.78 -9.33 2.02
N PHE A 50 0.17 -8.26 2.54
CA PHE A 50 -0.61 -7.32 1.76
C PHE A 50 0.15 -6.01 1.63
N VAL A 51 0.25 -5.48 0.41
CA VAL A 51 0.92 -4.21 0.13
C VAL A 51 -0.12 -3.14 -0.18
N GLY A 52 0.08 -1.91 0.30
CA GLY A 52 -0.86 -0.81 0.04
C GLY A 52 -0.87 -0.42 -1.43
N ALA A 53 -2.06 -0.22 -2.01
CA ALA A 53 -2.22 0.33 -3.36
C ALA A 53 -3.34 1.36 -3.39
N THR A 54 -3.16 2.41 -4.17
CA THR A 54 -4.20 3.40 -4.48
C THR A 54 -4.48 3.31 -5.97
N LEU A 55 -5.75 3.20 -6.36
CA LEU A 55 -6.16 2.97 -7.74
C LEU A 55 -7.04 4.12 -8.21
N VAL A 56 -6.87 4.53 -9.47
CA VAL A 56 -7.82 5.37 -10.20
C VAL A 56 -8.13 4.65 -11.50
N LEU A 57 -9.35 4.15 -11.60
CA LEU A 57 -9.81 3.28 -12.68
C LEU A 57 -10.76 4.06 -13.59
N GLY A 58 -10.65 3.81 -14.89
CA GLY A 58 -11.61 4.25 -15.90
C GLY A 58 -11.90 3.10 -16.86
N ARG A 59 -12.89 3.25 -17.74
CA ARG A 59 -13.12 2.28 -18.82
C ARG A 59 -12.01 2.34 -19.87
N THR A 60 -11.36 3.49 -19.97
CA THR A 60 -10.16 3.74 -20.79
C THR A 60 -9.08 4.41 -19.94
N ASP A 61 -7.83 4.38 -20.41
CA ASP A 61 -6.74 5.10 -19.74
C ASP A 61 -6.98 6.62 -19.72
N ALA A 62 -7.61 7.17 -20.77
CA ALA A 62 -7.96 8.58 -20.85
C ALA A 62 -8.98 8.97 -19.78
N GLU A 63 -10.04 8.18 -19.61
CA GLU A 63 -11.04 8.42 -18.55
C GLU A 63 -10.41 8.35 -17.15
N ALA A 64 -9.51 7.39 -16.91
CA ALA A 64 -8.79 7.29 -15.65
C ALA A 64 -7.89 8.52 -15.39
N ALA A 65 -7.27 9.06 -16.44
CA ALA A 65 -6.47 10.29 -16.36
C ALA A 65 -7.33 11.53 -16.06
N ASP A 66 -8.51 11.63 -16.68
CA ASP A 66 -9.47 12.70 -16.40
C ASP A 66 -9.98 12.64 -14.95
N LYS A 67 -10.32 11.44 -14.46
CA LYS A 67 -10.69 11.23 -13.05
C LYS A 67 -9.56 11.61 -12.10
N LEU A 68 -8.30 11.26 -12.42
CA LEU A 68 -7.15 11.67 -11.62
C LEU A 68 -7.03 13.19 -11.53
N ALA A 69 -7.22 13.89 -12.64
CA ALA A 69 -7.17 15.35 -12.67
C ALA A 69 -8.27 15.98 -11.80
N ASP A 70 -9.49 15.45 -11.86
CA ASP A 70 -10.60 15.89 -11.01
C ASP A 70 -10.33 15.63 -9.52
N TYR A 71 -9.88 14.43 -9.16
CA TYR A 71 -9.53 14.08 -7.79
C TYR A 71 -8.41 14.98 -7.25
N ARG A 72 -7.42 15.30 -8.09
CA ARG A 72 -6.32 16.19 -7.72
C ARG A 72 -6.79 17.62 -7.50
N ALA A 73 -7.79 18.10 -8.25
CA ALA A 73 -8.35 19.44 -8.05
C ALA A 73 -9.03 19.59 -6.67
N HIS A 74 -9.48 18.49 -6.08
CA HIS A 74 -10.11 18.44 -4.76
C HIS A 74 -9.16 17.98 -3.63
N SER A 75 -7.90 17.65 -3.94
CA SER A 75 -6.96 17.15 -2.94
C SER A 75 -6.37 18.29 -2.11
N SER A 76 -6.26 18.07 -0.79
CA SER A 76 -5.62 19.04 0.12
C SER A 76 -4.17 18.64 0.37
N THR A 77 -3.24 19.36 -0.25
CA THR A 77 -1.81 19.17 -0.01
C THR A 77 -1.44 19.48 1.44
N GLU A 78 -2.06 20.50 2.05
CA GLU A 78 -1.85 20.84 3.46
C GLU A 78 -2.31 19.71 4.38
N GLY A 79 -3.49 19.13 4.14
CA GLY A 79 -3.97 17.97 4.89
C GLY A 79 -3.04 16.76 4.77
N ALA A 80 -2.47 16.55 3.58
CA ALA A 80 -1.48 15.49 3.32
C ALA A 80 -0.19 15.71 4.13
N LEU A 81 0.31 16.95 4.15
CA LEU A 81 1.50 17.33 4.92
C LEU A 81 1.23 17.20 6.42
N ALA A 82 0.05 17.59 6.91
CA ALA A 82 -0.33 17.45 8.32
C ALA A 82 -0.41 15.97 8.74
N HIS A 83 -1.05 15.13 7.91
CA HIS A 83 -1.07 13.68 8.13
C HIS A 83 0.35 13.10 8.13
N ALA A 84 1.19 13.59 7.20
CA ALA A 84 2.55 13.13 7.12
C ALA A 84 3.40 13.55 8.33
N ALA A 85 3.25 14.79 8.78
CA ALA A 85 3.91 15.35 9.95
C ALA A 85 3.61 14.53 11.20
N ALA A 86 2.33 14.19 11.43
CA ALA A 86 1.90 13.40 12.57
C ALA A 86 2.60 12.03 12.63
N SER A 87 2.76 11.36 11.48
CA SER A 87 3.40 10.04 11.46
C SER A 87 4.92 10.09 11.38
N LEU A 88 5.52 11.24 11.09
CA LEU A 88 6.98 11.41 10.98
C LEU A 88 7.57 12.15 12.18
N GLY A 89 6.75 12.80 12.99
CA GLY A 89 7.20 13.66 14.08
C GLY A 89 8.00 14.87 13.57
N ILE A 90 7.77 15.29 12.33
CA ILE A 90 8.45 16.43 11.70
C ILE A 90 7.40 17.48 11.39
N ASP A 91 7.57 18.68 11.95
CA ASP A 91 6.80 19.85 11.52
C ASP A 91 7.43 20.44 10.26
N PHE A 92 6.78 20.23 9.12
CA PHE A 92 7.26 20.69 7.82
C PHE A 92 7.17 22.21 7.62
N ASN A 93 6.39 22.92 8.44
CA ASN A 93 6.27 24.38 8.34
C ASN A 93 7.52 25.11 8.85
N ARG A 94 8.42 24.39 9.54
CA ARG A 94 9.71 24.91 9.99
C ARG A 94 10.74 25.04 8.85
N PHE A 95 10.44 24.48 7.68
CA PHE A 95 11.34 24.45 6.53
C PHE A 95 10.77 25.26 5.37
N GLY A 96 11.65 25.94 4.63
CA GLY A 96 11.33 26.52 3.34
C GLY A 96 10.92 25.45 2.31
N PRO A 97 10.22 25.83 1.23
CA PRO A 97 9.72 24.88 0.22
C PRO A 97 10.80 23.94 -0.35
N ASP A 98 11.98 24.49 -0.61
CA ASP A 98 13.12 23.80 -1.22
C ASP A 98 14.26 23.54 -0.21
N GLU A 99 14.02 23.85 1.07
CA GLU A 99 15.00 23.61 2.13
C GLU A 99 15.07 22.10 2.45
N PRO A 100 16.29 21.52 2.55
CA PRO A 100 16.45 20.14 2.97
C PRO A 100 15.88 19.91 4.38
N ILE A 101 14.95 18.96 4.49
CA ILE A 101 14.37 18.54 5.77
C ILE A 101 15.35 17.62 6.47
N THR A 102 16.03 18.13 7.49
CA THR A 102 16.89 17.36 8.40
C THR A 102 16.08 16.96 9.64
N ALA A 103 15.88 15.66 9.83
CA ALA A 103 15.11 15.15 10.95
C ALA A 103 16.02 14.61 12.06
N GLU A 104 16.10 15.32 13.19
CA GLU A 104 16.66 14.79 14.44
C GLU A 104 15.59 13.98 15.20
N SER A 105 15.24 12.80 14.72
CA SER A 105 14.29 11.93 15.42
C SER A 105 14.67 10.46 15.31
N ASN A 106 14.72 9.78 16.46
CA ASN A 106 15.04 8.35 16.59
C ASN A 106 13.92 7.43 16.08
N ALA A 107 12.68 7.92 15.96
CA ALA A 107 11.52 7.06 15.71
C ALA A 107 11.31 6.71 14.22
N ILE A 108 11.89 7.50 13.29
CA ILE A 108 11.37 7.59 11.92
C ILE A 108 12.47 7.67 10.83
N GLN A 109 13.75 7.53 11.17
CA GLN A 109 14.86 7.58 10.21
C GLN A 109 14.65 6.69 8.97
N SER A 110 14.09 5.48 9.14
CA SER A 110 13.83 4.57 8.02
C SER A 110 12.77 5.09 7.04
N ASN A 111 11.73 5.75 7.54
CA ASN A 111 10.67 6.31 6.68
C ASN A 111 11.15 7.60 6.00
N VAL A 112 11.86 8.47 6.71
CA VAL A 112 12.50 9.66 6.13
C VAL A 112 13.49 9.26 5.05
N THR A 113 14.34 8.26 5.30
CA THR A 113 15.27 7.72 4.30
C THR A 113 14.54 7.14 3.09
N ALA A 114 13.45 6.39 3.31
CA ALA A 114 12.66 5.83 2.21
C ALA A 114 12.00 6.92 1.35
N MET A 115 11.44 7.96 1.96
CA MET A 115 10.88 9.10 1.23
C MET A 115 11.96 9.90 0.51
N ALA A 116 13.08 10.21 1.18
CA ALA A 116 14.20 10.90 0.54
C ALA A 116 14.71 10.13 -0.69
N ARG A 117 14.83 8.79 -0.61
CA ARG A 117 15.17 7.95 -1.77
C ARG A 117 14.12 8.02 -2.88
N ALA A 118 12.84 7.96 -2.53
CA ALA A 118 11.76 8.11 -3.51
C ALA A 118 11.75 9.49 -4.18
N MET A 119 12.44 10.47 -3.60
CA MET A 119 12.53 11.86 -4.06
C MET A 119 13.91 12.24 -4.62
N GLY A 120 14.76 11.25 -4.97
CA GLY A 120 16.06 11.54 -5.58
C GLY A 120 17.17 11.93 -4.60
N GLY A 121 16.98 11.68 -3.31
CA GLY A 121 18.01 11.76 -2.27
C GLY A 121 17.83 12.88 -1.26
N VAL A 122 17.04 13.91 -1.57
CA VAL A 122 16.78 15.05 -0.67
C VAL A 122 15.28 15.18 -0.41
N LEU A 123 14.91 15.20 0.87
CA LEU A 123 13.54 15.44 1.31
C LEU A 123 13.32 16.95 1.42
N THR A 124 12.40 17.50 0.63
CA THR A 124 11.98 18.91 0.72
C THR A 124 10.47 19.00 0.79
N ARG A 125 9.93 20.11 1.31
CA ARG A 125 8.48 20.29 1.40
C ARG A 125 7.82 20.28 0.02
N ARG A 126 8.39 20.98 -0.97
CA ARG A 126 7.90 20.97 -2.36
C ARG A 126 7.92 19.57 -2.96
N GLY A 127 8.96 18.79 -2.69
CA GLY A 127 9.02 17.43 -3.18
C GLY A 127 7.95 16.52 -2.56
N LEU A 128 7.62 16.71 -1.28
CA LEU A 128 6.49 16.05 -0.63
C LEU A 128 5.15 16.48 -1.25
N GLU A 129 4.95 17.78 -1.49
CA GLU A 129 3.76 18.33 -2.15
C GLU A 129 3.57 17.70 -3.54
N ASN A 130 4.65 17.56 -4.32
CA ASN A 130 4.63 16.89 -5.63
C ASN A 130 4.37 15.38 -5.54
N GLN A 131 4.79 14.73 -4.45
CA GLN A 131 4.56 13.30 -4.25
C GLN A 131 3.15 13.00 -3.70
N PHE A 132 2.51 13.93 -3.00
CA PHE A 132 1.23 13.72 -2.34
C PHE A 132 0.04 14.11 -3.23
N ILE A 133 0.06 13.68 -4.49
CA ILE A 133 -0.87 14.16 -5.53
C ILE A 133 -2.36 13.94 -5.21
N LEU A 134 -2.68 12.90 -4.42
CA LEU A 134 -4.04 12.59 -3.94
C LEU A 134 -4.14 12.66 -2.41
N GLY A 135 -3.33 13.50 -1.77
CA GLY A 135 -3.31 13.63 -0.32
C GLY A 135 -2.71 12.43 0.44
N SER A 136 -2.06 11.52 -0.27
CA SER A 136 -1.44 10.30 0.25
C SER A 136 0.00 10.18 -0.19
N ARG A 137 0.83 9.47 0.61
CA ARG A 137 2.22 9.14 0.27
C ARG A 137 2.35 8.15 -0.88
N GLN A 138 1.28 7.44 -1.19
CA GLN A 138 1.28 6.43 -2.24
C GLN A 138 0.88 7.07 -3.56
N GLN A 139 1.75 6.94 -4.55
CA GLN A 139 1.39 7.26 -5.92
C GLN A 139 0.30 6.29 -6.39
N PRO A 140 -0.79 6.79 -7.00
CA PRO A 140 -1.84 5.95 -7.52
C PRO A 140 -1.37 5.20 -8.78
N ILE A 141 -1.91 4.01 -8.98
CA ILE A 141 -1.90 3.32 -10.26
C ILE A 141 -3.13 3.79 -11.02
N VAL A 142 -2.92 4.34 -12.21
CA VAL A 142 -3.97 5.02 -12.98
C VAL A 142 -4.09 4.37 -14.34
N GLY A 143 -5.31 4.01 -14.74
CA GLY A 143 -5.55 3.47 -16.07
C GLY A 143 -6.86 2.70 -16.18
N SER A 144 -7.03 2.06 -17.33
CA SER A 144 -8.09 1.09 -17.59
C SER A 144 -7.95 -0.14 -16.70
N ALA A 145 -9.02 -0.95 -16.63
CA ALA A 145 -8.98 -2.22 -15.90
C ALA A 145 -7.84 -3.16 -16.36
N ALA A 146 -7.54 -3.19 -17.66
CA ALA A 146 -6.44 -3.98 -18.21
C ALA A 146 -5.07 -3.47 -17.72
N THR A 147 -4.85 -2.16 -17.86
CA THR A 147 -3.62 -1.47 -17.42
C THR A 147 -3.35 -1.69 -15.93
N VAL A 148 -4.38 -1.48 -15.10
CA VAL A 148 -4.28 -1.64 -13.64
C VAL A 148 -4.09 -3.10 -13.25
N ALA A 149 -4.79 -4.05 -13.89
CA ALA A 149 -4.61 -5.48 -13.63
C ALA A 149 -3.18 -5.93 -13.92
N GLU A 150 -2.60 -5.52 -15.05
CA GLU A 150 -1.22 -5.83 -15.43
C GLU A 150 -0.22 -5.24 -14.43
N ALA A 151 -0.40 -3.98 -14.03
CA ALA A 151 0.44 -3.33 -13.04
C ALA A 151 0.41 -4.04 -11.67
N LEU A 152 -0.78 -4.46 -11.20
CA LEU A 152 -0.91 -5.18 -9.93
C LEU A 152 -0.31 -6.58 -9.99
N ILE A 153 -0.49 -7.30 -11.10
CA ILE A 153 0.12 -8.63 -11.30
C ILE A 153 1.64 -8.52 -11.31
N ALA A 154 2.19 -7.55 -12.05
CA ALA A 154 3.62 -7.29 -12.10
C ALA A 154 4.17 -6.92 -10.72
N ALA A 155 3.51 -6.00 -10.01
CA ALA A 155 3.91 -5.59 -8.66
C ALA A 155 3.85 -6.74 -7.65
N ALA A 156 2.88 -7.64 -7.75
CA ALA A 156 2.79 -8.82 -6.91
C ALA A 156 3.92 -9.81 -7.20
N ALA A 157 4.24 -10.04 -8.48
CA ALA A 157 5.35 -10.90 -8.88
C ALA A 157 6.72 -10.35 -8.42
N GLU A 158 6.94 -9.05 -8.59
CA GLU A 158 8.19 -8.38 -8.22
C GLU A 158 8.40 -8.33 -6.70
N SER A 159 7.36 -7.97 -5.94
CA SER A 159 7.44 -7.86 -4.49
C SER A 159 7.32 -9.20 -3.76
N GLY A 160 6.70 -10.19 -4.40
CA GLY A 160 6.31 -11.46 -3.78
C GLY A 160 5.15 -11.33 -2.77
N CYS A 161 4.37 -10.25 -2.82
CA CYS A 161 3.20 -10.08 -1.95
C CYS A 161 2.05 -11.02 -2.33
N ASP A 162 1.14 -11.27 -1.38
CA ASP A 162 -0.03 -12.14 -1.56
C ASP A 162 -1.30 -11.38 -1.94
N GLY A 163 -1.25 -10.04 -1.94
CA GLY A 163 -2.39 -9.21 -2.32
C GLY A 163 -2.20 -7.75 -1.93
N PHE A 164 -3.27 -6.98 -2.10
CA PHE A 164 -3.25 -5.53 -1.92
C PHE A 164 -4.25 -5.07 -0.87
N ASN A 165 -3.86 -4.06 -0.11
CA ASN A 165 -4.77 -3.30 0.74
C ASN A 165 -5.11 -2.00 0.00
N LEU A 166 -6.34 -1.88 -0.47
CA LEU A 166 -6.75 -0.79 -1.36
C LEU A 166 -7.18 0.44 -0.57
N SER A 167 -6.52 1.56 -0.82
CA SER A 167 -6.89 2.87 -0.27
C SER A 167 -8.17 3.38 -0.91
N ARG A 168 -8.99 4.07 -0.12
CA ARG A 168 -10.21 4.74 -0.60
C ARG A 168 -9.88 6.18 -0.96
N THR A 169 -10.02 6.55 -2.23
CA THR A 169 -9.80 7.93 -2.70
C THR A 169 -11.12 8.71 -2.72
N VAL A 170 -12.07 8.28 -3.56
CA VAL A 170 -13.44 8.82 -3.62
C VAL A 170 -14.40 7.66 -3.42
N PHE A 171 -15.29 7.75 -2.44
CA PHE A 171 -16.18 6.65 -2.04
C PHE A 171 -17.65 7.05 -2.26
N PRO A 172 -18.50 6.17 -2.83
CA PRO A 172 -18.26 4.74 -3.13
C PRO A 172 -17.56 4.46 -4.47
N GLU A 173 -17.42 5.45 -5.35
CA GLU A 173 -16.97 5.28 -6.74
C GLU A 173 -15.71 4.40 -6.89
N CYS A 174 -14.65 4.63 -6.11
CA CYS A 174 -13.42 3.88 -6.25
C CYS A 174 -13.58 2.38 -5.91
N LEU A 175 -14.57 2.02 -5.09
CA LEU A 175 -14.88 0.63 -4.77
C LEU A 175 -15.73 0.01 -5.89
N GLU A 176 -16.70 0.76 -6.41
CA GLU A 176 -17.54 0.32 -7.54
C GLU A 176 -16.67 0.06 -8.77
N ASP A 177 -15.75 0.97 -9.12
CA ASP A 177 -14.80 0.77 -10.22
C ASP A 177 -13.94 -0.50 -10.04
N VAL A 178 -13.52 -0.80 -8.81
CA VAL A 178 -12.76 -2.04 -8.53
C VAL A 178 -13.63 -3.27 -8.77
N VAL A 179 -14.87 -3.26 -8.30
CA VAL A 179 -15.79 -4.41 -8.42
C VAL A 179 -16.25 -4.60 -9.86
N ASP A 180 -16.62 -3.54 -10.55
CA ASP A 180 -17.27 -3.60 -11.85
C ASP A 180 -16.26 -3.67 -13.01
N LEU A 181 -15.07 -3.08 -12.85
CA LEU A 181 -14.05 -3.03 -13.91
C LEU A 181 -12.87 -3.97 -13.61
N LEU A 182 -12.24 -3.84 -12.44
CA LEU A 182 -10.97 -4.52 -12.16
C LEU A 182 -11.14 -6.00 -11.81
N VAL A 183 -12.15 -6.37 -11.01
CA VAL A 183 -12.38 -7.77 -10.61
C VAL A 183 -12.59 -8.68 -11.84
N PRO A 184 -13.45 -8.34 -12.82
CA PRO A 184 -13.56 -9.13 -14.06
C PRO A 184 -12.23 -9.26 -14.80
N ALA A 185 -11.49 -8.16 -14.98
CA ALA A 185 -10.21 -8.16 -15.69
C ALA A 185 -9.15 -9.05 -15.00
N LEU A 186 -9.14 -9.10 -13.66
CA LEU A 186 -8.27 -9.99 -12.89
C LEU A 186 -8.75 -11.46 -12.93
N GLN A 187 -10.06 -11.70 -12.95
CA GLN A 187 -10.63 -13.05 -13.07
C GLN A 187 -10.32 -13.68 -14.44
N GLU A 188 -10.45 -12.93 -15.53
CA GLU A 188 -10.06 -13.36 -16.88
C GLU A 188 -8.59 -13.78 -16.97
N ARG A 189 -7.73 -13.12 -16.18
CA ARG A 189 -6.29 -13.42 -16.07
C ARG A 189 -5.96 -14.50 -15.04
N GLY A 190 -6.96 -15.09 -14.37
CA GLY A 190 -6.75 -16.07 -13.30
C GLY A 190 -6.08 -15.52 -12.03
N ALA A 191 -5.99 -14.20 -11.89
CA ALA A 191 -5.32 -13.51 -10.79
C ALA A 191 -6.26 -13.21 -9.60
N TYR A 192 -7.58 -13.41 -9.78
CA TYR A 192 -8.56 -13.23 -8.72
C TYR A 192 -9.59 -14.36 -8.72
N LYS A 193 -10.08 -14.72 -7.53
CA LYS A 193 -11.06 -15.79 -7.37
C LYS A 193 -12.40 -15.45 -8.04
N THR A 194 -13.08 -16.46 -8.57
CA THR A 194 -14.43 -16.31 -9.17
C THR A 194 -15.56 -16.62 -8.18
N ALA A 195 -15.25 -17.28 -7.07
CA ALA A 195 -16.20 -17.58 -6.01
C ALA A 195 -15.50 -17.61 -4.63
N TYR A 196 -16.29 -17.49 -3.57
CA TYR A 196 -15.78 -17.66 -2.21
C TYR A 196 -15.85 -19.13 -1.78
N ALA A 197 -14.73 -19.65 -1.28
CA ALA A 197 -14.75 -20.92 -0.55
C ALA A 197 -15.59 -20.82 0.74
N PRO A 198 -16.29 -21.89 1.15
CA PRO A 198 -17.03 -21.92 2.42
C PRO A 198 -16.09 -21.79 3.62
N GLY A 199 -16.66 -21.60 4.81
CA GLY A 199 -15.91 -21.53 6.07
C GLY A 199 -15.53 -20.11 6.52
N THR A 200 -14.67 -20.04 7.53
CA THR A 200 -14.24 -18.81 8.20
C THR A 200 -13.28 -17.97 7.35
N TYR A 201 -13.02 -16.74 7.78
CA TYR A 201 -12.05 -15.86 7.12
C TYR A 201 -10.63 -16.45 7.08
N ARG A 202 -10.21 -17.12 8.15
CA ARG A 202 -8.91 -17.79 8.22
C ARG A 202 -8.80 -18.93 7.20
N GLU A 203 -9.86 -19.74 7.07
CA GLU A 203 -9.91 -20.82 6.07
C GLU A 203 -9.87 -20.28 4.63
N LYS A 204 -10.49 -19.13 4.37
CA LYS A 204 -10.41 -18.47 3.06
C LYS A 204 -9.01 -17.96 2.71
N LEU A 205 -8.16 -17.67 3.69
CA LEU A 205 -6.79 -17.17 3.48
C LEU A 205 -5.73 -18.27 3.42
N PHE A 206 -5.87 -19.31 4.23
CA PHE A 206 -4.85 -20.35 4.44
C PHE A 206 -5.29 -21.75 4.01
N GLY A 207 -6.52 -21.88 3.51
CA GLY A 207 -7.08 -23.13 3.02
C GLY A 207 -7.91 -23.91 4.06
N PRO A 208 -8.51 -25.02 3.63
CA PRO A 208 -9.30 -25.89 4.51
C PRO A 208 -8.48 -26.38 5.70
N LYS A 209 -9.12 -26.55 6.87
CA LYS A 209 -8.51 -26.94 8.16
C LYS A 209 -7.78 -25.83 8.93
N ALA A 210 -7.63 -24.63 8.35
CA ALA A 210 -7.05 -23.49 9.05
C ALA A 210 -8.05 -22.75 9.95
N ARG A 211 -9.10 -23.38 10.50
CA ARG A 211 -10.13 -22.67 11.28
C ARG A 211 -9.56 -22.02 12.56
N TYR A 212 -8.71 -22.77 13.25
CA TYR A 212 -8.08 -22.35 14.50
C TYR A 212 -6.61 -22.04 14.28
N LEU A 213 -6.05 -21.24 15.19
CA LEU A 213 -4.62 -20.95 15.17
C LEU A 213 -3.85 -22.25 15.45
N ALA A 214 -2.89 -22.59 14.60
CA ALA A 214 -1.96 -23.67 14.90
C ALA A 214 -1.16 -23.30 16.16
N VAL A 215 -1.12 -24.22 17.12
CA VAL A 215 -0.36 -24.09 18.37
C VAL A 215 1.13 -24.31 18.09
#